data_AF-A0A3N1XQF5-F1
#
_entry.id   AF-A0A3N1XQF5-F1
#
_cell.length_a   1.000
_cell.length_b   1.000
_cell.length_c   1.000
_cell.angle_alpha   90.00
_cell.angle_beta   90.00
_cell.angle_gamma   90.00
#
_symmetry.space_group_name_H-M   'P 1'
#
loop_
_entity.id
_entity.type
_entity.pdbx_description
1 polymer ?
#
loop_
_entity_poly.entity_id
_entity_poly.type
_entity_poly.pdbx_seq_one_letter_code
_entity_poly.pdbx_strand_id
1 'polypeptide(L)'
;MSQLRIRDAAAFLGVSDDTVRRLVDGGTFHRTTDEAGRAVVDGRQVAEYARTRSTELADPASGVKSSARNRFVGIVTDLVVDTVMAQVELQCGPHRVVSLMSAEAVRDLGLEVGSVAVASVKATMVAVEAPALQEDLR
;
A
#
# COMPACT_ATOMS: atom_id res chain seq x y z
N MET A 1 -13.65 -6.75 17.77
CA MET A 1 -12.98 -5.85 16.80
C MET A 1 -11.49 -5.92 17.07
N SER A 2 -10.63 -5.83 16.06
CA SER A 2 -9.19 -5.99 16.23
C SER A 2 -8.57 -4.78 16.94
N GLN A 3 -7.97 -5.02 18.11
CA GLN A 3 -7.13 -4.05 18.79
C GLN A 3 -5.72 -4.12 18.20
N LEU A 4 -5.18 -2.99 17.76
CA LEU A 4 -3.84 -2.90 17.17
C LEU A 4 -2.88 -2.20 18.13
N ARG A 5 -1.65 -2.70 18.30
CA ARG A 5 -0.63 -1.94 19.03
C ARG A 5 -0.21 -0.74 18.22
N ILE A 6 0.26 0.31 18.90
CA ILE A 6 0.69 1.57 18.28
C ILE A 6 1.67 1.34 17.11
N ARG A 7 2.66 0.45 17.28
CA ARG A 7 3.64 0.08 16.24
C ARG A 7 2.99 -0.55 14.99
N ASP A 8 1.96 -1.38 15.19
CA ASP A 8 1.32 -2.15 14.13
C ASP A 8 0.42 -1.19 13.33
N ALA A 9 -0.32 -0.31 14.03
CA ALA A 9 -1.05 0.80 13.43
C ALA A 9 -0.12 1.79 12.68
N ALA A 10 1.06 2.09 13.20
CA ALA A 10 2.05 2.96 12.55
C ALA A 10 2.55 2.35 11.22
N ALA A 11 2.88 1.06 11.24
CA ALA A 11 3.25 0.31 10.04
C ALA A 11 2.13 0.30 8.98
N PHE A 12 0.88 0.01 9.38
CA PHE A 12 -0.26 0.02 8.43
C PHE A 12 -0.60 1.40 7.86
N LEU A 13 -0.28 2.47 8.59
CA LEU A 13 -0.47 3.85 8.14
C LEU A 13 0.73 4.42 7.38
N GLY A 14 1.86 3.71 7.30
CA GLY A 14 3.09 4.21 6.67
C GLY A 14 3.73 5.40 7.41
N VAL A 15 3.55 5.50 8.73
CA VAL A 15 4.06 6.60 9.56
C VAL A 15 4.87 6.08 10.77
N SER A 16 5.47 6.99 11.54
CA SER A 16 6.18 6.63 12.77
C SER A 16 5.24 6.33 13.95
N ASP A 17 5.70 5.53 14.91
CA ASP A 17 5.04 5.33 16.21
C ASP A 17 4.68 6.64 16.91
N ASP A 18 5.57 7.64 16.85
CA ASP A 18 5.33 8.98 17.40
C ASP A 18 4.14 9.68 16.72
N THR A 19 4.02 9.54 15.39
CA THR A 19 2.86 10.06 14.65
C THR A 19 1.56 9.45 15.16
N VAL A 20 1.53 8.14 15.41
CA VAL A 20 0.33 7.46 15.96
C VAL A 20 0.05 7.87 17.41
N ARG A 21 1.08 8.06 18.25
CA ARG A 21 0.92 8.61 19.60
C ARG A 21 0.29 10.00 19.57
N ARG A 22 0.79 10.89 18.71
CA ARG A 22 0.23 12.24 18.52
C ARG A 22 -1.22 12.23 18.01
N LEU A 23 -1.61 11.24 17.22
CA LEU A 23 -3.00 11.04 16.78
C LEU A 23 -3.91 10.52 17.91
N VAL A 24 -3.39 9.68 18.80
CA VAL A 24 -4.05 9.28 20.05
C VAL A 24 -4.24 10.49 20.98
N ASP A 25 -3.16 11.23 21.25
CA ASP A 25 -3.17 12.38 22.15
C ASP A 25 -4.05 13.53 21.62
N GLY A 26 -4.11 13.67 20.29
CA GLY A 26 -5.04 14.57 19.58
C GLY A 26 -6.47 14.03 19.42
N GLY A 27 -6.83 12.91 20.05
CA GLY A 27 -8.19 12.36 20.08
C GLY A 27 -8.69 11.73 18.77
N THR A 28 -7.81 11.55 17.76
CA THR A 28 -8.16 10.91 16.49
C THR A 28 -8.33 9.38 16.64
N PHE A 29 -7.55 8.77 17.53
CA PHE A 29 -7.69 7.36 17.90
C PHE A 29 -8.02 7.22 19.38
N HIS A 30 -9.00 6.39 19.71
CA HIS A 30 -9.29 6.06 21.10
C HIS A 30 -8.29 5.01 21.59
N ARG A 31 -7.49 5.38 22.58
CA ARG A 31 -6.56 4.47 23.25
C ARG A 31 -7.30 3.60 24.25
N THR A 32 -7.11 2.29 24.10
CA THR A 32 -7.46 1.31 25.12
C THR A 32 -6.20 0.52 25.53
N THR A 33 -6.38 -0.57 26.26
CA THR A 33 -5.30 -1.39 26.80
C THR A 33 -5.60 -2.86 26.52
N ASP A 34 -4.62 -3.64 26.06
CA ASP A 34 -4.76 -5.09 25.93
C ASP A 34 -4.72 -5.80 27.31
N GLU A 35 -5.03 -7.09 27.33
CA GLU A 35 -5.05 -7.91 28.56
C GLU A 35 -3.69 -7.96 29.29
N ALA A 36 -2.60 -7.60 28.61
CA ALA A 36 -1.24 -7.52 29.16
C ALA A 36 -0.81 -6.08 29.49
N GLY A 37 -1.73 -5.12 29.56
CA GLY A 37 -1.43 -3.74 29.96
C GLY A 37 -0.81 -2.87 28.87
N ARG A 38 -0.75 -3.32 27.60
CA ARG A 38 -0.10 -2.59 26.50
C ARG A 38 -1.11 -1.67 25.79
N ALA A 39 -0.66 -0.48 25.42
CA ALA A 39 -1.52 0.50 24.73
C ALA A 39 -1.89 0.04 23.31
N VAL A 40 -3.19 0.03 23.01
CA VAL A 40 -3.76 -0.39 21.73
C VAL A 40 -4.83 0.60 21.24
N VAL A 41 -5.12 0.57 19.94
CA VAL A 41 -6.12 1.40 19.26
C VAL A 41 -7.06 0.51 18.43
N ASP A 42 -8.31 0.94 18.24
CA ASP A 42 -9.27 0.20 17.42
C ASP A 42 -8.86 0.23 15.94
N GLY A 43 -8.63 -0.95 15.35
CA GLY A 43 -8.29 -1.10 13.94
C GLY A 43 -9.34 -0.51 12.99
N ARG A 44 -10.59 -0.38 13.42
CA ARG A 44 -11.62 0.34 12.65
C ARG A 44 -11.27 1.82 12.48
N GLN A 45 -10.85 2.50 13.55
CA GLN A 45 -10.50 3.92 13.50
C GLN A 45 -9.25 4.15 12.66
N VAL A 46 -8.27 3.24 12.76
CA VAL A 46 -7.07 3.23 11.90
C VAL A 46 -7.46 3.10 10.42
N ALA A 47 -8.38 2.18 10.08
CA ALA A 47 -8.84 1.97 8.69
C ALA A 47 -9.78 3.07 8.16
N GLU A 48 -10.52 3.77 9.01
CA GLU A 48 -11.27 4.99 8.64
C GLU A 48 -10.31 6.15 8.37
N TYR A 49 -9.32 6.38 9.24
CA TYR A 49 -8.29 7.40 9.05
C TYR A 49 -7.43 7.16 7.78
N ALA A 50 -7.02 5.92 7.53
CA ALA A 50 -6.24 5.54 6.34
C ALA A 50 -6.96 5.92 5.03
N ARG A 51 -8.28 5.69 4.95
CA ARG A 51 -9.09 6.04 3.77
C ARG A 51 -9.23 7.55 3.57
N THR A 52 -9.28 8.33 4.64
CA THR A 52 -9.34 9.80 4.54
C THR A 52 -8.00 10.42 4.15
N ARG A 53 -6.88 9.73 4.40
CA ARG A 53 -5.52 10.25 4.20
C ARG A 53 -4.74 9.64 3.04
N SER A 54 -5.38 8.91 2.13
CA SER A 54 -4.77 8.45 0.87
C SER A 54 -4.55 9.64 -0.09
N THR A 55 -3.47 10.39 0.11
CA THR A 55 -2.99 11.38 -0.85
C THR A 55 -2.45 10.65 -2.08
N GLU A 56 -3.31 10.50 -3.09
CA GLU A 56 -2.91 10.05 -4.41
C GLU A 56 -1.86 11.03 -4.97
N LEU A 57 -0.71 10.51 -5.42
CA LEU A 57 0.14 11.22 -6.35
C LEU A 57 -0.68 11.49 -7.61
N ALA A 58 -0.55 12.68 -8.20
CA ALA A 58 -1.30 13.07 -9.38
C ALA A 58 -1.13 12.02 -10.50
N ASP A 59 -2.22 11.37 -10.89
CA ASP A 59 -2.17 10.25 -11.83
C ASP A 59 -1.93 10.77 -13.27
N PRO A 60 -0.77 10.48 -13.89
CA PRO A 60 -0.44 10.98 -15.22
C PRO A 60 -1.32 10.34 -16.31
N ALA A 61 -1.99 9.23 -16.01
CA ALA A 61 -2.94 8.54 -16.87
C ALA A 61 -4.41 8.77 -16.43
N SER A 62 -4.71 9.87 -15.73
CA SER A 62 -6.06 10.25 -15.27
C SER A 62 -7.10 10.37 -16.40
N GLY A 63 -6.68 10.56 -17.65
CA GLY A 63 -7.57 10.53 -18.84
C GLY A 63 -8.00 9.13 -19.30
N VAL A 64 -7.40 8.05 -18.79
CA VAL A 64 -7.66 6.68 -19.25
C VAL A 64 -8.86 6.05 -18.53
N LYS A 65 -9.92 5.75 -19.28
CA LYS A 65 -11.06 4.95 -18.81
C LYS A 65 -10.64 3.48 -18.63
N SER A 66 -10.31 3.08 -17.40
CA SER A 66 -9.95 1.71 -17.05
C SER A 66 -10.94 1.08 -16.07
N SER A 67 -11.10 -0.25 -16.14
CA SER A 67 -11.86 -1.04 -15.15
C SER A 67 -10.99 -1.52 -13.98
N ALA A 68 -9.65 -1.36 -14.06
CA ALA A 68 -8.75 -1.62 -12.95
C ALA A 68 -9.01 -0.60 -11.82
N ARG A 69 -9.28 -1.11 -10.61
CA ARG A 69 -9.62 -0.29 -9.44
C ARG A 69 -8.42 0.08 -8.58
N ASN A 70 -7.34 -0.67 -8.68
CA ASN A 70 -6.09 -0.37 -7.98
C ASN A 70 -5.13 0.22 -9.00
N ARG A 71 -4.68 1.45 -8.74
CA ARG A 71 -3.72 2.18 -9.59
C ARG A 71 -2.61 2.68 -8.70
N PHE A 72 -1.38 2.28 -8.99
CA PHE A 72 -0.20 2.65 -8.22
C PHE A 72 0.69 3.50 -9.12
N VAL A 73 0.64 4.82 -8.93
CA VAL A 73 1.56 5.76 -9.58
C VAL A 73 2.95 5.57 -8.96
N GLY A 74 3.97 5.43 -9.82
CA GLY A 74 5.33 5.22 -9.37
C GLY A 74 6.36 5.55 -10.45
N ILE A 75 7.62 5.32 -10.11
CA ILE A 75 8.76 5.47 -11.00
C ILE A 75 9.37 4.08 -11.29
N VAL A 76 9.73 3.81 -12.54
CA VAL A 76 10.42 2.57 -12.92
C VAL A 76 11.82 2.57 -12.31
N THR A 77 12.15 1.54 -11.52
CA THR A 77 13.42 1.39 -10.80
C THR A 77 14.33 0.32 -11.38
N ASP A 78 13.75 -0.72 -12.00
CA ASP A 78 14.46 -1.76 -12.74
C ASP A 78 13.62 -2.20 -13.96
N LEU A 79 14.31 -2.62 -15.02
CA LEU A 79 13.70 -3.03 -16.28
C LEU A 79 14.55 -4.11 -16.97
N VAL A 80 14.04 -5.33 -17.00
CA VAL A 80 14.67 -6.46 -17.69
C VAL A 80 13.81 -6.85 -18.89
N VAL A 81 14.36 -6.78 -20.09
CA VAL A 81 13.66 -7.09 -21.35
C VAL A 81 14.36 -8.25 -22.06
N ASP A 82 13.62 -9.32 -22.31
CA ASP A 82 14.02 -10.43 -23.17
C ASP A 82 13.27 -10.34 -24.51
N THR A 83 13.44 -11.34 -25.37
CA THR A 83 12.88 -11.42 -26.73
C THR A 83 11.36 -11.28 -26.76
N VAL A 84 10.65 -11.94 -25.83
CA VAL A 84 9.17 -12.01 -25.80
C VAL A 84 8.58 -11.29 -24.60
N MET A 85 9.21 -11.43 -23.43
CA MET A 85 8.71 -10.94 -22.15
C MET A 85 9.63 -9.86 -21.57
N ALA A 86 9.06 -9.02 -20.70
CA ALA A 86 9.77 -8.05 -19.90
C ALA A 86 9.25 -8.05 -18.46
N GLN A 87 10.16 -7.79 -17.53
CA GLN A 87 9.90 -7.48 -16.13
C GLN A 87 10.12 -6.00 -15.91
N VAL A 88 9.09 -5.30 -15.41
CA VAL A 88 9.15 -3.89 -15.03
C VAL A 88 8.97 -3.78 -13.52
N GLU A 89 9.89 -3.13 -12.83
CA GLU A 89 9.78 -2.80 -11.41
C GLU A 89 9.44 -1.33 -11.23
N LEU A 90 8.41 -1.03 -10.42
CA LEU A 90 8.01 0.32 -10.06
C LEU A 90 8.10 0.51 -8.53
N GLN A 91 8.66 1.64 -8.11
CA GLN A 91 8.51 2.16 -6.76
C GLN A 91 7.31 3.10 -6.69
N CYS A 92 6.24 2.67 -6.02
CA CYS A 92 4.97 3.36 -5.89
C CYS A 92 4.73 3.76 -4.43
N GLY A 93 5.21 4.94 -4.04
CA GLY A 93 5.21 5.38 -2.64
C GLY A 93 6.04 4.43 -1.77
N PRO A 94 5.49 3.83 -0.69
CA PRO A 94 6.21 2.84 0.13
C PRO A 94 6.21 1.43 -0.48
N HIS A 95 5.54 1.19 -1.62
CA HIS A 95 5.37 -0.14 -2.19
C HIS A 95 6.24 -0.37 -3.43
N ARG A 96 6.90 -1.54 -3.50
CA ARG A 96 7.56 -2.05 -4.71
C ARG A 96 6.57 -2.94 -5.47
N VAL A 97 6.31 -2.64 -6.74
CA VAL A 97 5.38 -3.38 -7.61
C VAL A 97 6.15 -3.93 -8.81
N VAL A 98 6.01 -5.23 -9.08
CA VAL A 98 6.63 -5.88 -10.25
C VAL A 98 5.54 -6.30 -11.22
N SER A 99 5.71 -5.97 -12.51
CA SER A 99 4.84 -6.37 -13.60
C SER A 99 5.59 -7.24 -14.60
N LEU A 100 4.96 -8.33 -15.04
CA LEU A 100 5.40 -9.12 -16.19
C LEU A 100 4.48 -8.78 -17.38
N MET A 101 5.06 -8.37 -18.49
CA MET A 101 4.35 -7.95 -19.71
C MET A 101 5.15 -8.32 -20.96
N SER A 102 4.59 -8.12 -22.15
CA SER A 102 5.36 -8.38 -23.38
C SER A 102 6.47 -7.35 -23.54
N ALA A 103 7.59 -7.78 -24.14
CA ALA A 103 8.70 -6.91 -24.50
C ALA A 103 8.28 -5.82 -25.52
N GLU A 104 7.26 -6.11 -26.33
CA GLU A 104 6.60 -5.16 -27.23
C GLU A 104 5.91 -4.03 -26.46
N ALA A 105 5.08 -4.35 -25.46
CA ALA A 105 4.36 -3.36 -24.68
C ALA A 105 5.28 -2.41 -23.90
N VAL A 106 6.48 -2.87 -23.47
CA VAL A 106 7.51 -2.00 -22.88
C VAL A 106 8.03 -0.97 -23.89
N ARG A 107 8.29 -1.41 -25.13
CA ARG A 107 8.78 -0.54 -26.21
C ARG A 107 7.71 0.45 -26.67
N ASP A 108 6.47 -0.01 -26.83
CA ASP A 108 5.34 0.82 -27.25
C ASP A 108 5.00 1.93 -26.24
N LEU A 109 5.16 1.64 -24.95
CA LEU A 109 4.99 2.60 -23.86
C LEU A 109 6.23 3.47 -23.62
N GLY A 110 7.36 3.19 -24.29
CA GLY A 110 8.62 3.91 -24.11
C GLY A 110 9.18 3.84 -22.67
N LEU A 111 8.99 2.71 -21.99
CA LEU A 111 9.43 2.56 -20.60
C LEU A 111 10.94 2.34 -20.50
N GLU A 112 11.56 3.11 -19.61
CA GLU A 112 12.97 3.02 -19.21
C GLU A 112 13.09 3.24 -17.69
N VAL A 113 14.26 2.96 -17.10
CA VAL A 113 14.52 3.26 -15.69
C VAL A 113 14.45 4.78 -15.49
N GLY A 114 13.59 5.23 -14.57
CA GLY A 114 13.26 6.64 -14.38
C GLY A 114 11.93 7.09 -15.00
N SER A 115 11.28 6.28 -15.86
CA SER A 115 9.94 6.61 -16.38
C SER A 115 8.90 6.67 -15.25
N VAL A 116 8.03 7.68 -15.27
CA VAL A 116 6.84 7.70 -14.41
C VAL A 116 5.75 6.87 -15.08
N ALA A 117 5.23 5.87 -14.38
CA ALA A 117 4.24 4.94 -14.89
C ALA A 117 3.19 4.56 -13.83
N VAL A 118 2.11 3.92 -14.26
CA VAL A 118 0.99 3.52 -13.38
C VAL A 118 0.79 2.02 -13.48
N ALA A 119 1.11 1.29 -12.41
CA ALA A 119 0.77 -0.11 -12.32
C ALA A 119 -0.74 -0.23 -12.01
N SER A 120 -1.51 -0.73 -12.98
CA SER A 120 -2.96 -0.91 -12.84
C SER A 120 -3.31 -2.38 -12.61
N VAL A 121 -3.97 -2.69 -11.49
CA VAL A 121 -4.32 -4.07 -11.10
C VAL A 121 -5.84 -4.22 -11.02
N LYS A 122 -6.38 -5.18 -11.77
CA LYS A 122 -7.80 -5.53 -11.74
C LYS A 122 -8.16 -6.10 -10.36
N ALA A 123 -9.25 -5.60 -9.75
CA ALA A 123 -9.64 -5.99 -8.39
C ALA A 123 -9.81 -7.51 -8.22
N THR A 124 -10.23 -8.23 -9.26
CA THR A 124 -10.39 -9.69 -9.27
C THR A 124 -9.08 -10.49 -9.23
N MET A 125 -7.92 -9.83 -9.32
CA MET A 125 -6.59 -10.45 -9.20
C MET A 125 -5.91 -10.13 -7.85
N VAL A 126 -6.60 -9.44 -6.94
CA VAL A 126 -6.10 -9.14 -5.60
C VAL A 126 -6.58 -10.22 -4.62
N ALA A 127 -5.64 -10.88 -3.95
CA ALA A 127 -5.92 -11.70 -2.78
C ALA A 127 -5.95 -10.82 -1.52
N VAL A 128 -6.75 -11.21 -0.52
CA VAL A 128 -6.78 -10.59 0.80
C VAL A 128 -6.37 -11.63 1.82
N GLU A 129 -5.26 -11.36 2.51
CA GLU A 129 -4.74 -12.18 3.59
C GLU A 129 -4.84 -11.42 4.91
N ALA A 130 -5.10 -12.13 6.00
CA ALA A 130 -5.14 -11.57 7.35
C ALA A 130 -4.11 -12.30 8.22
N PRO A 131 -3.43 -11.60 9.14
CA PRO A 131 -2.51 -12.26 10.07
C PRO A 131 -3.27 -13.28 10.92
N ALA A 132 -2.64 -14.42 11.19
CA ALA A 132 -3.16 -15.38 12.15
C ALA A 132 -3.33 -14.71 13.51
N LEU A 133 -4.49 -14.89 14.14
CA LEU A 133 -4.68 -14.48 15.53
C LEU A 133 -3.67 -15.26 16.39
N GLN A 134 -2.89 -14.54 17.18
CA GLN A 134 -2.11 -15.17 18.25
C GLN A 134 -3.10 -15.63 19.33
N GLU A 135 -3.56 -16.88 19.23
CA GLU A 135 -4.06 -17.57 20.41
C GLU A 135 -2.86 -17.81 21.33
N ASP A 136 -2.72 -16.96 22.35
CA ASP A 136 -1.68 -17.12 23.37
C ASP A 136 -1.87 -18.49 24.05
N LEU A 137 -0.92 -19.39 23.81
CA LEU A 137 -0.85 -20.72 24.41
C LEU A 137 -0.57 -20.56 25.91
N ARG A 138 -1.66 -20.62 26.68
CA ARG A 138 -1.83 -20.83 28.13
C ARG A 138 -0.56 -21.02 28.98
#